data_AF-A0A7X8FWR7-F1
#
_entry.id   AF-A0A7X8FWR7-F1
#
_cell.length_a   1.000
_cell.length_b   1.000
_cell.length_c   1.000
_cell.angle_alpha   90.00
_cell.angle_beta   90.00
_cell.angle_gamma   90.00
#
_symmetry.space_group_name_H-M   'P 1'
#
loop_
_entity.id
_entity.type
_entity.pdbx_description
1 polymer ?
#
loop_
_entity_poly.entity_id
_entity_poly.type
_entity_poly.pdbx_seq_one_letter_code
_entity_poly.pdbx_strand_id
1 'polypeptide(L)'
;PVELPEEPDRAEPVVQTEPVSPDPAPPVETGVVADVKPAVTGHASVGSGYPGNLAGEFAVAQPEGAYPGYSARFGYASADGYGGKDLGSGFFDRSVGLSLRAFSETGTHPWYAAVSIGDRANGLQGVHPAYSSISRRLAGVNAGVDLYSFGENGPLLSIFLDSQVFSSTAERGYADPQLGADIDDYQGYYLSPGVRLTITPAQFRLFLDVTYALDTVVDLDDLHAVSASFSAFRAFGSLDLGAGAEFHSDTEERYLIPFFARLDWNPEDGLFGPVSLSGGLRSERRTVFDLAREDPFVYLGGMPVHAADWFGSFSVTVKPLTDVRLSSSVDYRKTAFDRAYPVLTDAFTPDQRVFWTLADRESLVVAAGIMYTGELFSVETGYHGELMDELWASHLHEVNVTVSVHDPAPRSFWAAEATLVVMPDSDELPRAGLSGRVYPLPRLSVTLAFEDILPSLFDEVRMINDLYRERSGSVLLSARFEF
;
A
#
# COMPACT_ATOMS: atom_id res chain seq x y z
N PRO A 1 15.88 -57.98 -3.80
CA PRO A 1 17.10 -57.70 -3.01
C PRO A 1 18.18 -57.05 -3.88
N VAL A 2 18.29 -55.72 -3.83
CA VAL A 2 19.44 -54.90 -3.40
C VAL A 2 18.88 -53.46 -3.24
N GLU A 3 19.32 -52.78 -2.19
CA GLU A 3 18.76 -51.58 -1.55
C GLU A 3 18.86 -50.28 -2.38
N LEU A 4 17.88 -49.40 -2.21
CA LEU A 4 17.88 -48.00 -2.65
C LEU A 4 18.71 -47.14 -1.66
N PRO A 5 19.54 -46.18 -2.11
CA PRO A 5 20.07 -45.16 -1.23
C PRO A 5 19.05 -44.04 -1.00
N GLU A 6 19.03 -43.59 0.25
CA GLU A 6 18.08 -42.68 0.91
C GLU A 6 17.99 -41.28 0.28
N GLU A 7 16.76 -40.74 0.25
CA GLU A 7 16.45 -39.32 0.11
C GLU A 7 17.08 -38.53 1.27
N PRO A 8 17.77 -37.40 1.03
CA PRO A 8 17.88 -36.35 2.03
C PRO A 8 16.68 -35.39 1.91
N ASP A 9 16.21 -35.00 3.09
CA ASP A 9 14.97 -34.32 3.41
C ASP A 9 14.52 -33.17 2.49
N ARG A 10 13.21 -33.21 2.26
CA ARG A 10 12.36 -32.22 1.61
C ARG A 10 12.25 -30.98 2.52
N ALA A 11 12.95 -29.90 2.16
CA ALA A 11 12.69 -28.57 2.73
C ALA A 11 11.43 -27.97 2.06
N GLU A 12 10.51 -27.48 2.89
CA GLU A 12 9.21 -26.93 2.50
C GLU A 12 9.32 -25.64 1.66
N PRO A 13 8.38 -25.39 0.73
CA PRO A 13 8.41 -24.23 -0.15
C PRO A 13 7.94 -22.96 0.59
N VAL A 14 8.83 -21.97 0.67
CA VAL A 14 8.52 -20.62 1.19
C VAL A 14 7.79 -19.82 0.11
N VAL A 15 6.55 -19.44 0.43
CA VAL A 15 5.72 -18.51 -0.35
C VAL A 15 6.37 -17.12 -0.34
N GLN A 16 6.75 -16.61 -1.50
CA GLN A 16 7.21 -15.23 -1.67
C GLN A 16 6.01 -14.31 -1.91
N THR A 17 5.74 -13.45 -0.93
CA THR A 17 4.89 -12.26 -1.06
C THR A 17 5.69 -11.09 -1.63
N GLU A 18 5.01 -10.23 -2.40
CA GLU A 18 5.49 -8.98 -3.00
C GLU A 18 6.26 -8.06 -2.02
N PRO A 19 7.16 -7.18 -2.53
CA PRO A 19 8.05 -6.39 -1.71
C PRO A 19 7.29 -5.30 -0.94
N VAL A 20 7.06 -5.57 0.33
CA VAL A 20 6.82 -4.55 1.36
C VAL A 20 8.16 -3.85 1.61
N SER A 21 8.17 -2.52 1.74
CA SER A 21 9.33 -1.78 2.26
C SER A 21 9.94 -2.52 3.46
N PRO A 22 11.27 -2.67 3.54
CA PRO A 22 11.88 -3.52 4.56
C PRO A 22 11.66 -2.92 5.96
N ASP A 23 10.75 -3.50 6.73
CA ASP A 23 10.85 -3.48 8.18
C ASP A 23 12.16 -4.22 8.56
N PRO A 24 13.01 -3.67 9.44
CA PRO A 24 14.32 -4.23 9.74
C PRO A 24 14.21 -5.66 10.30
N ALA A 25 15.04 -6.56 9.78
CA ALA A 25 15.09 -7.95 10.21
C ALA A 25 15.43 -8.08 11.71
N PRO A 26 14.71 -8.93 12.48
CA PRO A 26 15.08 -9.24 13.86
C PRO A 26 16.34 -10.13 13.92
N PRO A 27 17.12 -10.06 15.01
CA PRO A 27 18.40 -10.75 15.13
C PRO A 27 18.26 -12.28 15.22
N VAL A 28 19.19 -12.99 14.59
CA VAL A 28 19.32 -14.45 14.59
C VAL A 28 19.84 -14.95 15.97
N GLU A 29 19.06 -15.77 16.67
CA GLU A 29 19.54 -16.58 17.80
C GLU A 29 19.82 -18.03 17.34
N THR A 30 21.08 -18.45 17.40
CA THR A 30 21.48 -19.86 17.28
C THR A 30 21.53 -20.54 18.65
N GLY A 31 20.77 -21.62 18.85
CA GLY A 31 20.99 -22.56 19.95
C GLY A 31 19.76 -23.39 20.32
N VAL A 32 19.80 -24.70 20.06
CA VAL A 32 18.74 -25.69 20.37
C VAL A 32 18.48 -25.79 21.88
N VAL A 33 17.26 -25.44 22.33
CA VAL A 33 16.62 -25.94 23.55
C VAL A 33 15.09 -26.00 23.36
N ALA A 34 14.55 -27.22 23.42
CA ALA A 34 13.21 -27.68 23.83
C ALA A 34 11.96 -26.81 23.59
N ASP A 35 10.96 -27.40 22.92
CA ASP A 35 9.50 -27.10 22.96
C ASP A 35 9.15 -25.73 23.58
N VAL A 36 9.46 -24.67 22.83
CA VAL A 36 9.16 -23.31 23.22
C VAL A 36 7.71 -23.03 22.82
N LYS A 37 6.86 -22.85 23.83
CA LYS A 37 5.47 -22.36 23.74
C LYS A 37 5.35 -21.24 22.68
N PRO A 38 4.19 -21.04 22.02
CA PRO A 38 4.02 -19.87 21.16
C PRO A 38 4.16 -18.61 22.02
N ALA A 39 5.33 -17.98 21.93
CA ALA A 39 5.64 -16.77 22.68
C ALA A 39 4.95 -15.62 21.96
N VAL A 40 4.06 -14.93 22.66
CA VAL A 40 3.53 -13.64 22.20
C VAL A 40 4.72 -12.71 22.04
N THR A 41 4.86 -12.13 20.84
CA THR A 41 5.91 -11.15 20.52
C THR A 41 5.28 -9.80 20.23
N GLY A 42 6.03 -8.72 20.43
CA GLY A 42 5.52 -7.40 20.07
C GLY A 42 6.57 -6.30 20.12
N HIS A 43 6.16 -5.13 19.66
CA HIS A 43 6.93 -3.91 19.83
C HIS A 43 6.07 -2.73 20.22
N ALA A 44 6.69 -1.77 20.91
CA ALA A 44 6.12 -0.47 21.19
C ALA A 44 7.10 0.61 20.77
N SER A 45 6.65 1.61 20.02
CA SER A 45 7.42 2.78 19.65
C SER A 45 6.75 4.06 20.12
N VAL A 46 7.57 5.02 20.54
CA VAL A 46 7.16 6.37 20.92
C VAL A 46 8.17 7.37 20.37
N GLY A 47 7.68 8.53 19.94
CA GLY A 47 8.54 9.58 19.37
C GLY A 47 7.94 10.97 19.45
N SER A 48 8.83 11.95 19.39
CA SER A 48 8.55 13.39 19.43
C SER A 48 9.61 14.17 18.64
N GLY A 49 9.46 15.50 18.50
CA GLY A 49 10.24 16.31 17.60
C GLY A 49 9.56 17.63 17.17
N TYR A 50 10.04 18.21 16.08
CA TYR A 50 9.90 19.65 15.75
C TYR A 50 9.63 19.86 14.26
N PRO A 51 8.86 20.90 13.84
CA PRO A 51 8.19 21.96 14.62
C PRO A 51 6.85 21.57 15.26
N GLY A 52 6.28 20.41 14.91
CA GLY A 52 5.27 19.69 15.68
C GLY A 52 5.24 18.23 15.24
N ASN A 53 4.87 17.30 16.13
CA ASN A 53 4.67 15.86 15.87
C ASN A 53 4.14 15.11 17.10
N LEU A 54 3.73 13.84 16.90
CA LEU A 54 3.71 12.84 17.95
C LEU A 54 3.57 11.44 17.34
N ALA A 55 4.60 10.60 17.41
CA ALA A 55 4.59 9.28 16.77
C ALA A 55 4.48 8.16 17.80
N GLY A 56 3.62 7.17 17.56
CA GLY A 56 3.72 5.93 18.31
C GLY A 56 2.92 4.79 17.71
N GLU A 57 3.48 3.62 17.92
CA GLU A 57 3.02 2.36 17.37
C GLU A 57 3.10 1.29 18.45
N PHE A 58 2.08 0.45 18.50
CA PHE A 58 2.08 -0.75 19.32
C PHE A 58 1.70 -1.91 18.44
N ALA A 59 2.49 -2.98 18.42
CA ALA A 59 2.16 -4.20 17.72
C ALA A 59 2.37 -5.40 18.64
N VAL A 60 1.47 -6.38 18.54
CA VAL A 60 1.57 -7.66 19.21
C VAL A 60 1.10 -8.75 18.26
N ALA A 61 1.81 -9.87 18.23
CA ALA A 61 1.47 -11.03 17.43
C ALA A 61 1.69 -12.31 18.20
N GLN A 62 0.82 -13.27 17.94
CA GLN A 62 0.97 -14.65 18.37
C GLN A 62 0.80 -15.54 17.14
N PRO A 63 1.80 -16.38 16.82
CA PRO A 63 1.61 -17.39 15.78
C PRO A 63 0.56 -18.41 16.21
N GLU A 64 0.00 -19.13 15.25
CA GLU A 64 -0.91 -20.23 15.54
C GLU A 64 -0.20 -21.35 16.33
N GLY A 65 -0.94 -21.98 17.22
CA GLY A 65 -0.48 -23.13 18.00
C GLY A 65 -1.68 -23.88 18.57
N ALA A 66 -1.73 -24.08 19.89
CA ALA A 66 -2.91 -24.65 20.54
C ALA A 66 -4.16 -23.75 20.46
N TYR A 67 -3.97 -22.47 20.13
CA TYR A 67 -5.03 -21.48 19.93
C TYR A 67 -4.84 -20.79 18.57
N PRO A 68 -5.91 -20.23 17.97
CA PRO A 68 -5.81 -19.44 16.74
C PRO A 68 -4.75 -18.33 16.86
N GLY A 69 -4.03 -18.10 15.75
CA GLY A 69 -3.08 -17.01 15.64
C GLY A 69 -3.78 -15.66 15.61
N TYR A 70 -3.08 -14.60 16.05
CA TYR A 70 -3.57 -13.23 15.95
C TYR A 70 -2.44 -12.22 15.82
N SER A 71 -2.76 -11.07 15.25
CA SER A 71 -1.92 -9.88 15.31
C SER A 71 -2.78 -8.65 15.57
N ALA A 72 -2.32 -7.77 16.44
CA ALA A 72 -2.94 -6.48 16.70
C ALA A 72 -1.89 -5.39 16.57
N ARG A 73 -2.21 -4.32 15.84
CA ARG A 73 -1.37 -3.14 15.66
C ARG A 73 -2.21 -1.90 15.96
N PHE A 74 -1.80 -1.04 16.88
CA PHE A 74 -2.42 0.26 17.14
C PHE A 74 -1.41 1.35 16.82
N GLY A 75 -1.86 2.47 16.27
CA GLY A 75 -1.00 3.52 15.74
C GLY A 75 -1.57 4.89 15.98
N TYR A 76 -0.69 5.88 15.85
CA TYR A 76 -0.92 7.32 15.78
C TYR A 76 0.47 7.98 15.46
N ALA A 77 0.72 9.28 15.30
CA ALA A 77 0.06 10.36 14.59
C ALA A 77 1.05 11.54 14.47
N SER A 78 0.65 12.70 14.97
CA SER A 78 0.24 13.89 14.21
C SER A 78 1.13 15.08 14.49
N ALA A 79 1.30 15.97 13.55
CA ALA A 79 2.18 17.13 13.64
C ALA A 79 1.42 18.44 13.34
N ASP A 80 1.90 19.58 13.85
CA ASP A 80 1.19 20.87 13.82
C ASP A 80 2.15 22.07 13.65
N GLY A 81 1.71 23.14 12.99
CA GLY A 81 2.29 24.49 13.06
C GLY A 81 3.50 24.84 12.19
N TYR A 82 3.86 24.08 11.15
CA TYR A 82 5.26 24.02 10.69
C TYR A 82 5.99 25.35 10.35
N GLY A 83 7.26 25.45 10.77
CA GLY A 83 8.28 26.42 10.33
C GLY A 83 8.18 27.85 10.89
N GLY A 84 8.55 28.06 12.16
CA GLY A 84 8.62 29.41 12.76
C GLY A 84 7.27 29.99 13.25
N LYS A 85 6.22 29.16 13.36
CA LYS A 85 4.91 29.53 13.93
C LYS A 85 4.68 28.86 15.29
N ASP A 86 3.80 29.44 16.09
CA ASP A 86 3.50 28.96 17.44
C ASP A 86 2.62 27.68 17.39
N LEU A 87 2.85 26.75 18.32
CA LEU A 87 1.97 25.58 18.49
C LEU A 87 0.52 26.03 18.73
N GLY A 88 -0.44 25.40 18.05
CA GLY A 88 -1.86 25.77 18.14
C GLY A 88 -2.24 27.06 17.40
N SER A 89 -1.34 27.60 16.55
CA SER A 89 -1.64 28.73 15.65
C SER A 89 -1.84 28.33 14.17
N GLY A 90 -1.81 27.01 13.85
CA GLY A 90 -2.04 26.37 12.53
C GLY A 90 -0.73 26.07 11.77
N PHE A 91 -0.44 24.93 11.12
CA PHE A 91 -1.16 23.92 10.30
C PHE A 91 -1.02 22.48 10.84
N PHE A 92 -2.07 21.64 10.84
CA PHE A 92 -2.09 20.35 11.55
C PHE A 92 -2.25 19.14 10.61
N ASP A 93 -1.58 18.01 10.88
CA ASP A 93 -1.67 16.79 10.09
C ASP A 93 -1.65 15.56 10.98
N ARG A 94 -2.65 14.67 10.89
CA ARG A 94 -2.85 13.57 11.84
C ARG A 94 -3.11 12.27 11.15
N SER A 95 -2.69 11.17 11.76
CA SER A 95 -3.10 9.82 11.36
C SER A 95 -3.22 8.93 12.58
N VAL A 96 -4.25 8.12 12.73
CA VAL A 96 -4.40 7.11 13.80
C VAL A 96 -4.85 5.82 13.12
N GLY A 97 -4.43 4.67 13.64
CA GLY A 97 -4.76 3.39 13.03
C GLY A 97 -4.95 2.28 14.05
N LEU A 98 -5.77 1.28 13.72
CA LEU A 98 -5.78 0.00 14.40
C LEU A 98 -6.06 -1.11 13.39
N SER A 99 -5.22 -2.13 13.37
CA SER A 99 -5.37 -3.34 12.56
C SER A 99 -5.38 -4.54 13.49
N LEU A 100 -6.44 -5.35 13.41
CA LEU A 100 -6.59 -6.60 14.13
C LEU A 100 -6.75 -7.71 13.09
N ARG A 101 -6.00 -8.78 13.23
CA ARG A 101 -6.16 -10.00 12.43
C ARG A 101 -6.21 -11.18 13.39
N ALA A 102 -7.16 -12.08 13.17
CA ALA A 102 -7.21 -13.39 13.80
C ALA A 102 -7.33 -14.44 12.70
N PHE A 103 -6.69 -15.60 12.89
CA PHE A 103 -6.68 -16.65 11.88
C PHE A 103 -6.46 -18.03 12.49
N SER A 104 -6.89 -19.06 11.78
CA SER A 104 -6.50 -20.44 11.98
C SER A 104 -6.26 -21.07 10.62
N GLU A 105 -5.05 -21.58 10.40
CA GLU A 105 -4.61 -22.23 9.17
C GLU A 105 -4.57 -23.75 9.34
N THR A 106 -4.50 -24.26 10.57
CA THR A 106 -4.34 -25.70 10.86
C THR A 106 -5.63 -26.44 11.21
N GLY A 107 -6.75 -25.72 11.34
CA GLY A 107 -8.06 -26.30 11.63
C GLY A 107 -8.74 -26.97 10.43
N THR A 108 -9.82 -27.71 10.67
CA THR A 108 -10.63 -28.35 9.60
C THR A 108 -11.19 -27.36 8.59
N HIS A 109 -11.43 -26.13 9.03
CA HIS A 109 -11.90 -25.02 8.22
C HIS A 109 -10.98 -23.83 8.47
N PRO A 110 -9.89 -23.69 7.68
CA PRO A 110 -9.04 -22.52 7.77
C PRO A 110 -9.87 -21.25 7.62
N TRP A 111 -9.57 -20.25 8.42
CA TRP A 111 -10.29 -18.98 8.40
C TRP A 111 -9.39 -17.84 8.81
N TYR A 112 -9.77 -16.65 8.38
CA TYR A 112 -9.20 -15.42 8.86
C TYR A 112 -10.28 -14.34 8.98
N ALA A 113 -10.07 -13.41 9.90
CA ALA A 113 -10.84 -12.19 10.02
C ALA A 113 -9.88 -11.05 10.34
N ALA A 114 -9.98 -10.00 9.57
CA ALA A 114 -9.19 -8.79 9.69
C ALA A 114 -10.12 -7.58 9.80
N VAL A 115 -9.83 -6.72 10.77
CA VAL A 115 -10.49 -5.42 10.94
C VAL A 115 -9.41 -4.36 10.83
N SER A 116 -9.67 -3.35 10.01
CA SER A 116 -8.80 -2.19 9.86
C SER A 116 -9.60 -0.92 10.12
N ILE A 117 -9.05 -0.01 10.91
CA ILE A 117 -9.58 1.33 11.10
C ILE A 117 -8.42 2.29 10.84
N GLY A 118 -8.61 3.21 9.92
CA GLY A 118 -7.71 4.33 9.67
C GLY A 118 -8.46 5.65 9.83
N ASP A 119 -7.78 6.65 10.36
CA ASP A 119 -8.28 8.01 10.44
C ASP A 119 -7.14 8.98 10.16
N ARG A 120 -7.29 9.88 9.18
CA ARG A 120 -6.27 10.87 8.81
C ARG A 120 -6.94 12.24 8.65
N ALA A 121 -6.32 13.31 9.13
CA ALA A 121 -6.87 14.67 9.01
C ALA A 121 -5.79 15.68 8.61
N ASN A 122 -6.09 16.52 7.62
CA ASN A 122 -5.17 17.54 7.07
C ASN A 122 -5.76 18.95 7.27
N GLY A 123 -4.98 19.89 7.82
CA GLY A 123 -5.44 21.21 8.28
C GLY A 123 -5.04 22.42 7.41
N LEU A 124 -5.97 23.35 7.18
CA LEU A 124 -5.81 24.60 6.41
C LEU A 124 -5.85 25.87 7.28
N GLN A 125 -5.56 25.76 8.58
CA GLN A 125 -5.85 26.82 9.55
C GLN A 125 -5.35 28.21 9.10
N GLY A 126 -6.28 29.16 8.93
CA GLY A 126 -6.00 30.54 8.55
C GLY A 126 -5.86 30.81 7.04
N VAL A 127 -5.93 29.79 6.18
CA VAL A 127 -5.87 29.94 4.72
C VAL A 127 -7.25 30.05 4.10
N HIS A 128 -8.19 29.18 4.50
CA HIS A 128 -9.53 29.17 3.93
C HIS A 128 -10.60 29.68 4.93
N PRO A 129 -11.54 30.56 4.52
CA PRO A 129 -12.54 31.12 5.42
C PRO A 129 -13.67 30.14 5.79
N ALA A 130 -13.92 29.08 5.01
CA ALA A 130 -15.08 28.19 5.23
C ALA A 130 -14.78 26.97 6.13
N TYR A 131 -13.54 26.49 6.17
CA TYR A 131 -13.14 25.31 6.96
C TYR A 131 -11.67 25.35 7.34
N SER A 132 -11.34 24.72 8.46
CA SER A 132 -9.98 24.67 9.03
C SER A 132 -9.28 23.34 8.84
N SER A 133 -9.99 22.26 8.50
CA SER A 133 -9.44 20.92 8.30
C SER A 133 -10.41 20.03 7.53
N ILE A 134 -9.90 18.98 6.89
CA ILE A 134 -10.69 17.87 6.34
C ILE A 134 -10.24 16.58 7.03
N SER A 135 -11.18 15.92 7.72
CA SER A 135 -10.97 14.62 8.35
C SER A 135 -11.53 13.52 7.47
N ARG A 136 -10.77 12.43 7.32
CA ARG A 136 -11.17 11.27 6.53
C ARG A 136 -10.96 9.99 7.30
N ARG A 137 -12.01 9.19 7.36
CA ARG A 137 -12.04 7.94 8.09
C ARG A 137 -12.41 6.79 7.16
N LEU A 138 -11.68 5.70 7.30
CA LEU A 138 -11.91 4.43 6.61
C LEU A 138 -11.92 3.32 7.64
N ALA A 139 -12.99 2.53 7.69
CA ALA A 139 -13.09 1.36 8.55
C ALA A 139 -13.49 0.15 7.70
N GLY A 140 -12.63 -0.85 7.60
CA GLY A 140 -12.85 -2.03 6.77
C GLY A 140 -12.79 -3.34 7.53
N VAL A 141 -13.54 -4.32 7.04
CA VAL A 141 -13.51 -5.71 7.51
C VAL A 141 -13.25 -6.62 6.32
N ASN A 142 -12.24 -7.46 6.44
CA ASN A 142 -11.92 -8.50 5.46
C ASN A 142 -11.95 -9.85 6.17
N ALA A 143 -12.80 -10.77 5.74
CA ALA A 143 -12.95 -12.06 6.40
C ALA A 143 -13.10 -13.17 5.36
N GLY A 144 -12.59 -14.36 5.69
CA GLY A 144 -12.72 -15.53 4.83
C GLY A 144 -12.71 -16.83 5.62
N VAL A 145 -13.40 -17.83 5.10
CA VAL A 145 -13.40 -19.18 5.64
C VAL A 145 -13.47 -20.22 4.54
N ASP A 146 -12.67 -21.25 4.69
CA ASP A 146 -12.65 -22.44 3.85
C ASP A 146 -13.72 -23.41 4.34
N LEU A 147 -14.81 -23.53 3.58
CA LEU A 147 -15.97 -24.32 3.94
C LEU A 147 -15.72 -25.81 3.74
N TYR A 148 -14.98 -26.20 2.70
CA TYR A 148 -14.75 -27.61 2.37
C TYR A 148 -13.42 -27.79 1.67
N SER A 149 -12.65 -28.80 2.11
CA SER A 149 -11.51 -29.37 1.40
C SER A 149 -11.82 -30.82 1.04
N PHE A 150 -11.81 -31.17 -0.24
CA PHE A 150 -12.07 -32.54 -0.71
C PHE A 150 -10.79 -33.41 -0.73
N GLY A 151 -10.02 -33.38 0.37
CA GLY A 151 -8.72 -34.06 0.51
C GLY A 151 -7.51 -33.18 0.18
N GLU A 152 -6.28 -33.67 0.38
CA GLU A 152 -5.03 -32.87 0.27
C GLU A 152 -4.83 -32.14 -1.07
N ASN A 153 -5.50 -32.57 -2.14
CA ASN A 153 -5.47 -31.91 -3.46
C ASN A 153 -6.87 -31.76 -4.08
N GLY A 154 -7.92 -31.81 -3.25
CA GLY A 154 -9.29 -31.67 -3.69
C GLY A 154 -9.67 -30.22 -3.98
N PRO A 155 -10.84 -29.99 -4.60
CA PRO A 155 -11.40 -28.64 -4.66
C PRO A 155 -11.49 -28.01 -3.26
N LEU A 156 -11.22 -26.71 -3.19
CA LEU A 156 -11.36 -25.89 -2.01
C LEU A 156 -12.45 -24.86 -2.27
N LEU A 157 -13.52 -24.89 -1.49
CA LEU A 157 -14.58 -23.88 -1.53
C LEU A 157 -14.39 -22.92 -0.36
N SER A 158 -14.21 -21.64 -0.67
CA SER A 158 -14.04 -20.57 0.30
C SER A 158 -15.12 -19.51 0.10
N ILE A 159 -15.59 -18.92 1.19
CA ILE A 159 -16.37 -17.70 1.15
C ILE A 159 -15.55 -16.58 1.76
N PHE A 160 -15.72 -15.38 1.24
CA PHE A 160 -15.04 -14.20 1.74
C PHE A 160 -15.97 -13.00 1.73
N LEU A 161 -15.61 -12.00 2.52
CA LEU A 161 -16.30 -10.74 2.63
C LEU A 161 -15.24 -9.65 2.71
N ASP A 162 -15.33 -8.69 1.79
CA ASP A 162 -14.70 -7.40 1.96
C ASP A 162 -15.76 -6.35 2.27
N SER A 163 -15.50 -5.46 3.22
CA SER A 163 -16.39 -4.34 3.50
C SER A 163 -15.61 -3.13 3.95
N GLN A 164 -16.16 -1.95 3.68
CA GLN A 164 -15.59 -0.68 4.07
C GLN A 164 -16.70 0.32 4.38
N VAL A 165 -16.53 1.10 5.43
CA VAL A 165 -17.32 2.32 5.70
C VAL A 165 -16.36 3.48 5.60
N PHE A 166 -16.81 4.55 4.94
CA PHE A 166 -15.99 5.72 4.69
C PHE A 166 -16.74 7.00 5.04
N SER A 167 -15.99 7.99 5.51
CA SER A 167 -16.52 9.34 5.73
C SER A 167 -15.44 10.39 5.52
N SER A 168 -15.82 11.53 4.97
CA SER A 168 -15.01 12.73 4.84
C SER A 168 -15.83 13.92 5.32
N THR A 169 -15.31 14.65 6.29
CA THR A 169 -16.02 15.77 6.95
C THR A 169 -15.10 16.97 7.07
N ALA A 170 -15.61 18.16 6.76
CA ALA A 170 -14.88 19.40 6.92
C ALA A 170 -15.10 20.00 8.32
N GLU A 171 -14.02 20.34 9.02
CA GLU A 171 -14.08 21.03 10.31
C GLU A 171 -14.29 22.53 10.07
N ARG A 172 -15.41 23.08 10.55
CA ARG A 172 -15.82 24.47 10.29
C ARG A 172 -15.32 25.41 11.40
N GLY A 173 -14.88 26.61 11.00
CA GLY A 173 -14.44 27.65 11.93
C GLY A 173 -15.59 28.27 12.73
N TYR A 174 -15.28 28.88 13.88
CA TYR A 174 -16.28 29.49 14.79
C TYR A 174 -16.83 30.85 14.30
N ALA A 175 -16.27 31.42 13.22
CA ALA A 175 -16.65 32.74 12.69
C ALA A 175 -17.68 32.61 11.57
N ASP A 176 -18.67 33.50 11.62
CA ASP A 176 -19.89 33.60 10.80
C ASP A 176 -19.83 32.85 9.44
N PRO A 177 -20.63 31.80 9.21
CA PRO A 177 -20.65 31.12 7.92
C PRO A 177 -21.00 32.15 6.85
N GLN A 178 -20.15 32.29 5.82
CA GLN A 178 -20.62 32.95 4.62
C GLN A 178 -21.88 32.19 4.16
N LEU A 179 -23.01 32.90 4.13
CA LEU A 179 -24.28 32.41 3.60
C LEU A 179 -24.02 31.84 2.19
N GLY A 180 -24.06 30.51 2.05
CA GLY A 180 -23.95 29.81 0.78
C GLY A 180 -22.76 28.83 0.62
N ALA A 181 -21.91 28.64 1.62
CA ALA A 181 -20.79 27.69 1.57
C ALA A 181 -20.98 26.50 2.54
N ASP A 182 -22.10 25.78 2.44
CA ASP A 182 -22.20 24.48 3.08
C ASP A 182 -21.27 23.50 2.36
N ILE A 183 -20.33 22.93 3.09
CA ILE A 183 -19.47 21.86 2.58
C ILE A 183 -20.20 20.55 2.85
N ASP A 184 -20.52 19.83 1.77
CA ASP A 184 -21.15 18.52 1.86
C ASP A 184 -20.19 17.51 2.48
N ASP A 185 -20.67 16.84 3.52
CA ASP A 185 -20.02 15.67 4.08
C ASP A 185 -20.22 14.50 3.11
N TYR A 186 -19.17 13.73 2.89
CA TYR A 186 -19.21 12.56 2.02
C TYR A 186 -19.11 11.30 2.85
N GLN A 187 -20.11 10.43 2.80
CA GLN A 187 -20.18 9.22 3.62
C GLN A 187 -20.86 8.09 2.87
N GLY A 188 -20.46 6.86 3.19
CA GLY A 188 -20.95 5.70 2.48
C GLY A 188 -20.34 4.40 2.95
N TYR A 189 -20.70 3.32 2.28
CA TYR A 189 -20.15 2.01 2.55
C TYR A 189 -20.03 1.18 1.27
N TYR A 190 -19.12 0.22 1.34
CA TYR A 190 -18.84 -0.80 0.34
C TYR A 190 -19.00 -2.18 1.00
N LEU A 191 -19.64 -3.10 0.30
CA LEU A 191 -19.82 -4.48 0.74
C LEU A 191 -19.61 -5.42 -0.46
N SER A 192 -18.63 -6.31 -0.37
CA SER A 192 -18.37 -7.32 -1.38
C SER A 192 -18.23 -8.73 -0.83
N PRO A 193 -19.34 -9.47 -0.63
CA PRO A 193 -19.28 -10.90 -0.42
C PRO A 193 -18.85 -11.62 -1.69
N GLY A 194 -18.08 -12.69 -1.52
CA GLY A 194 -17.65 -13.53 -2.62
C GLY A 194 -17.49 -15.00 -2.25
N VAL A 195 -17.41 -15.80 -3.30
CA VAL A 195 -17.17 -17.24 -3.23
C VAL A 195 -16.01 -17.56 -4.17
N ARG A 196 -15.04 -18.33 -3.68
CA ARG A 196 -13.91 -18.83 -4.45
C ARG A 196 -13.94 -20.35 -4.47
N LEU A 197 -13.83 -20.93 -5.65
CA LEU A 197 -13.55 -22.35 -5.84
C LEU A 197 -12.15 -22.49 -6.43
N THR A 198 -11.25 -23.08 -5.66
CA THR A 198 -9.90 -23.43 -6.13
C THR A 198 -9.85 -24.92 -6.44
N ILE A 199 -9.33 -25.28 -7.60
CA ILE A 199 -9.15 -26.68 -8.00
C ILE A 199 -7.71 -26.85 -8.48
N THR A 200 -6.96 -27.76 -7.85
CA THR A 200 -5.55 -27.99 -8.18
C THR A 200 -5.31 -29.40 -8.73
N PRO A 201 -5.81 -29.73 -9.95
CA PRO A 201 -5.61 -31.06 -10.51
C PRO A 201 -4.19 -31.18 -11.10
N ALA A 202 -3.37 -32.02 -10.48
CA ALA A 202 -2.02 -32.40 -10.94
C ALA A 202 -1.06 -31.22 -11.23
N GLN A 203 -1.13 -30.64 -12.43
CA GLN A 203 -0.25 -29.55 -12.90
C GLN A 203 -0.97 -28.22 -13.10
N PHE A 204 -2.30 -28.19 -12.96
CA PHE A 204 -3.09 -26.99 -13.13
C PHE A 204 -3.53 -26.43 -11.78
N ARG A 205 -3.68 -25.10 -11.73
CA ARG A 205 -4.43 -24.40 -10.69
C ARG A 205 -5.54 -23.64 -11.38
N LEU A 206 -6.78 -23.98 -11.04
CA LEU A 206 -7.99 -23.36 -11.57
C LEU A 206 -8.66 -22.58 -10.45
N PHE A 207 -9.06 -21.35 -10.75
CA PHE A 207 -9.79 -20.50 -9.84
C PHE A 207 -11.08 -20.06 -10.49
N LEU A 208 -12.18 -20.17 -9.75
CA LEU A 208 -13.46 -19.58 -10.08
C LEU A 208 -13.85 -18.66 -8.92
N ASP A 209 -13.97 -17.38 -9.20
CA ASP A 209 -14.34 -16.36 -8.24
C ASP A 209 -15.66 -15.73 -8.66
N VAL A 210 -16.59 -15.59 -7.71
CA VAL A 210 -17.83 -14.85 -7.92
C VAL A 210 -18.00 -13.86 -6.79
N THR A 211 -18.17 -12.60 -7.13
CA THR A 211 -18.35 -11.50 -6.18
C THR A 211 -19.57 -10.68 -6.56
N TYR A 212 -20.30 -10.26 -5.55
CA TYR A 212 -21.28 -9.20 -5.65
C TYR A 212 -20.74 -8.02 -4.86
N ALA A 213 -20.87 -6.81 -5.38
CA ALA A 213 -20.44 -5.58 -4.73
C ALA A 213 -21.62 -4.61 -4.65
N LEU A 214 -21.77 -3.98 -3.48
CA LEU A 214 -22.71 -2.91 -3.21
C LEU A 214 -21.93 -1.70 -2.74
N ASP A 215 -22.09 -0.60 -3.46
CA ASP A 215 -21.55 0.71 -3.14
C ASP A 215 -22.69 1.67 -2.86
N THR A 216 -22.64 2.32 -1.71
CA THR A 216 -23.60 3.36 -1.32
C THR A 216 -22.84 4.61 -0.95
N VAL A 217 -23.31 5.74 -1.45
CA VAL A 217 -22.93 7.08 -1.01
C VAL A 217 -24.19 7.81 -0.57
N VAL A 218 -24.17 8.48 0.58
CA VAL A 218 -25.33 9.23 1.06
C VAL A 218 -25.71 10.30 0.04
N ASP A 219 -27.01 10.45 -0.17
CA ASP A 219 -27.64 11.35 -1.15
C ASP A 219 -27.37 11.01 -2.63
N LEU A 220 -26.71 9.88 -2.93
CA LEU A 220 -26.60 9.29 -4.26
C LEU A 220 -27.30 7.92 -4.32
N ASP A 221 -27.54 7.43 -5.53
CA ASP A 221 -28.10 6.09 -5.75
C ASP A 221 -27.08 4.98 -5.44
N ASP A 222 -27.56 3.77 -5.17
CA ASP A 222 -26.71 2.60 -4.92
C ASP A 222 -26.13 2.04 -6.24
N LEU A 223 -24.83 1.73 -6.24
CA LEU A 223 -24.17 1.02 -7.34
C LEU A 223 -24.06 -0.46 -6.99
N HIS A 224 -24.66 -1.30 -7.82
CA HIS A 224 -24.58 -2.75 -7.67
C HIS A 224 -23.71 -3.32 -8.78
N ALA A 225 -22.71 -4.12 -8.42
CA ALA A 225 -21.84 -4.79 -9.38
C ALA A 225 -21.77 -6.31 -9.13
N VAL A 226 -21.69 -7.08 -10.20
CA VAL A 226 -21.45 -8.53 -10.18
C VAL A 226 -20.25 -8.82 -11.03
N SER A 227 -19.31 -9.58 -10.48
CA SER A 227 -18.21 -10.16 -11.25
C SER A 227 -18.10 -11.66 -11.04
N ALA A 228 -17.73 -12.34 -12.13
CA ALA A 228 -17.44 -13.76 -12.12
C ALA A 228 -16.19 -14.00 -12.97
N SER A 229 -15.10 -14.47 -12.35
CA SER A 229 -13.84 -14.72 -13.05
C SER A 229 -13.47 -16.20 -13.04
N PHE A 230 -12.88 -16.64 -14.15
CA PHE A 230 -12.26 -17.94 -14.28
C PHE A 230 -10.81 -17.76 -14.71
N SER A 231 -9.89 -18.36 -13.98
CA SER A 231 -8.47 -18.35 -14.35
C SER A 231 -7.84 -19.73 -14.21
N ALA A 232 -6.86 -20.00 -15.07
CA ALA A 232 -6.14 -21.24 -15.13
C ALA A 232 -4.64 -20.97 -15.25
N PHE A 233 -3.86 -21.62 -14.40
CA PHE A 233 -2.40 -21.52 -14.36
C PHE A 233 -1.78 -22.90 -14.49
N ARG A 234 -0.61 -22.96 -15.13
CA ARG A 234 0.18 -24.18 -15.27
C ARG A 234 1.67 -23.87 -15.21
N ALA A 235 2.34 -24.57 -14.29
CA ALA A 235 3.78 -24.52 -14.14
C ALA A 235 4.50 -25.57 -15.02
N PHE A 236 5.63 -25.18 -15.57
CA PHE A 236 6.58 -25.95 -16.39
C PHE A 236 8.00 -25.67 -15.87
N GLY A 237 8.38 -26.30 -14.76
CA GLY A 237 9.63 -25.97 -14.07
C GLY A 237 9.60 -24.52 -13.60
N SER A 238 10.59 -23.71 -14.00
CA SER A 238 10.68 -22.29 -13.67
C SER A 238 9.67 -21.38 -14.40
N LEU A 239 8.91 -21.89 -15.36
CA LEU A 239 7.96 -21.12 -16.17
C LEU A 239 6.52 -21.39 -15.70
N ASP A 240 5.76 -20.36 -15.39
CA ASP A 240 4.33 -20.44 -15.06
C ASP A 240 3.53 -19.65 -16.11
N LEU A 241 2.53 -20.30 -16.71
CA LEU A 241 1.66 -19.71 -17.72
C LEU A 241 0.26 -19.61 -17.16
N GLY A 242 -0.34 -18.43 -17.26
CA GLY A 242 -1.67 -18.13 -16.77
C GLY A 242 -2.55 -17.51 -17.85
N ALA A 243 -3.83 -17.81 -17.82
CA ALA A 243 -4.84 -17.06 -18.56
C ALA A 243 -6.16 -17.04 -17.78
N GLY A 244 -6.96 -16.01 -18.00
CA GLY A 244 -8.27 -15.90 -17.37
C GLY A 244 -9.20 -14.97 -18.12
N ALA A 245 -10.47 -15.08 -17.79
CA ALA A 245 -11.53 -14.20 -18.26
C ALA A 245 -12.47 -13.89 -17.10
N GLU A 246 -13.05 -12.71 -17.13
CA GLU A 246 -14.01 -12.22 -16.16
C GLU A 246 -15.26 -11.77 -16.89
N PHE A 247 -16.42 -12.01 -16.32
CA PHE A 247 -17.64 -11.29 -16.64
C PHE A 247 -17.83 -10.23 -15.57
N HIS A 248 -18.04 -8.99 -15.99
CA HIS A 248 -18.30 -7.87 -15.09
C HIS A 248 -19.54 -7.12 -15.56
N SER A 249 -20.43 -6.75 -14.64
CA SER A 249 -21.57 -5.90 -14.92
C SER A 249 -21.89 -5.07 -13.70
N ASP A 250 -22.28 -3.82 -13.91
CA ASP A 250 -22.76 -2.93 -12.86
C ASP A 250 -24.08 -2.26 -13.29
N THR A 251 -24.67 -1.41 -12.43
CA THR A 251 -25.96 -0.77 -12.69
C THR A 251 -25.88 0.46 -13.61
N GLU A 252 -24.70 1.06 -13.75
CA GLU A 252 -24.49 2.27 -14.56
C GLU A 252 -24.05 1.92 -15.98
N GLU A 253 -23.22 0.90 -16.13
CA GLU A 253 -22.58 0.49 -17.37
C GLU A 253 -23.04 -0.91 -17.85
N ARG A 254 -22.95 -1.14 -19.17
CA ARG A 254 -23.23 -2.46 -19.77
C ARG A 254 -22.18 -3.50 -19.36
N TYR A 255 -22.51 -4.79 -19.49
CA TYR A 255 -21.55 -5.86 -19.22
C TYR A 255 -20.23 -5.71 -20.02
N LEU A 256 -19.12 -6.11 -19.39
CA LEU A 256 -17.78 -6.17 -19.93
C LEU A 256 -17.22 -7.59 -19.73
N ILE A 257 -16.33 -8.03 -20.62
CA ILE A 257 -15.62 -9.31 -20.47
C ILE A 257 -14.11 -9.08 -20.41
N PRO A 258 -13.54 -8.68 -19.26
CA PRO A 258 -12.09 -8.60 -19.09
C PRO A 258 -11.41 -9.97 -19.29
N PHE A 259 -10.15 -9.95 -19.68
CA PHE A 259 -9.34 -11.16 -19.84
C PHE A 259 -7.86 -10.84 -19.70
N PHE A 260 -7.07 -11.85 -19.34
CA PHE A 260 -5.62 -11.71 -19.29
C PHE A 260 -4.92 -12.96 -19.78
N ALA A 261 -3.71 -12.76 -20.27
CA ALA A 261 -2.69 -13.79 -20.40
C ALA A 261 -1.46 -13.34 -19.61
N ARG A 262 -0.79 -14.29 -18.96
CA ARG A 262 0.36 -14.05 -18.09
C ARG A 262 1.42 -15.14 -18.30
N LEU A 263 2.67 -14.71 -18.25
CA LEU A 263 3.86 -15.55 -18.24
C LEU A 263 4.75 -15.07 -17.12
N ASP A 264 5.05 -15.95 -16.16
CA ASP A 264 6.05 -15.70 -15.13
C ASP A 264 7.19 -16.70 -15.32
N TRP A 265 8.41 -16.19 -15.40
CA TRP A 265 9.61 -17.00 -15.43
C TRP A 265 10.47 -16.68 -14.21
N ASN A 266 10.58 -17.66 -13.32
CA ASN A 266 11.34 -17.59 -12.08
C ASN A 266 12.53 -18.57 -12.16
N PRO A 267 13.60 -18.22 -12.89
CA PRO A 267 14.80 -19.05 -12.96
C PRO A 267 15.42 -19.20 -11.57
N GLU A 268 15.83 -20.42 -11.23
CA GLU A 268 16.44 -20.74 -9.94
C GLU A 268 17.88 -20.19 -9.85
N ASP A 269 18.63 -20.28 -10.96
CA ASP A 269 20.03 -19.86 -11.06
C ASP A 269 20.27 -18.98 -12.30
N GLY A 270 21.27 -18.09 -12.19
CA GLY A 270 21.82 -17.34 -13.31
C GLY A 270 21.68 -15.82 -13.20
N LEU A 271 21.85 -15.16 -14.35
CA LEU A 271 21.84 -13.70 -14.48
C LEU A 271 20.44 -13.10 -14.26
N PHE A 272 19.38 -13.84 -14.60
CA PHE A 272 18.01 -13.36 -14.49
C PHE A 272 17.42 -13.78 -13.15
N GLY A 273 16.67 -12.87 -12.52
CA GLY A 273 15.69 -13.18 -11.48
C GLY A 273 14.30 -13.32 -12.09
N PRO A 274 13.23 -13.04 -11.30
CA PRO A 274 11.86 -13.07 -11.79
C PRO A 274 11.65 -12.19 -13.02
N VAL A 275 10.97 -12.75 -14.02
CA VAL A 275 10.48 -12.05 -15.22
C VAL A 275 8.98 -12.28 -15.29
N SER A 276 8.20 -11.22 -15.41
CA SER A 276 6.75 -11.31 -15.61
C SER A 276 6.36 -10.54 -16.86
N LEU A 277 5.48 -11.13 -17.66
CA LEU A 277 4.83 -10.50 -18.79
C LEU A 277 3.34 -10.80 -18.70
N SER A 278 2.50 -9.77 -18.77
CA SER A 278 1.06 -9.94 -18.82
C SER A 278 0.41 -8.91 -19.73
N GLY A 279 -0.80 -9.21 -20.16
CA GLY A 279 -1.60 -8.25 -20.92
C GLY A 279 -3.00 -8.76 -21.19
N GLY A 280 -3.84 -7.85 -21.65
CA GLY A 280 -5.23 -8.12 -21.95
C GLY A 280 -6.11 -6.92 -21.68
N LEU A 281 -7.30 -7.18 -21.17
CA LEU A 281 -8.30 -6.18 -20.79
C LEU A 281 -8.58 -6.35 -19.30
N ARG A 282 -8.43 -5.29 -18.52
CA ARG A 282 -8.77 -5.28 -17.09
C ARG A 282 -9.92 -4.31 -16.81
N SER A 283 -10.70 -4.63 -15.78
CA SER A 283 -11.67 -3.71 -15.17
C SER A 283 -11.21 -3.43 -13.75
N GLU A 284 -11.21 -2.17 -13.34
CA GLU A 284 -10.81 -1.77 -11.99
C GLU A 284 -11.84 -0.83 -11.40
N ARG A 285 -12.31 -1.16 -10.18
CA ARG A 285 -13.14 -0.25 -9.40
C ARG A 285 -12.27 0.88 -8.87
N ARG A 286 -12.64 2.13 -9.19
CA ARG A 286 -11.98 3.34 -8.69
C ARG A 286 -12.98 4.17 -7.91
N THR A 287 -12.55 4.64 -6.75
CA THR A 287 -13.36 5.47 -5.87
C THR A 287 -12.86 6.89 -5.90
N VAL A 288 -13.74 7.85 -5.60
CA VAL A 288 -13.33 9.23 -5.39
C VAL A 288 -12.41 9.35 -4.15
N PHE A 289 -12.44 8.37 -3.24
CA PHE A 289 -11.47 8.25 -2.15
C PHE A 289 -10.04 7.94 -2.61
N ASP A 290 -9.85 7.32 -3.78
CA ASP A 290 -8.52 7.08 -4.33
C ASP A 290 -7.89 8.39 -4.79
N LEU A 291 -8.67 9.26 -5.44
CA LEU A 291 -8.27 10.63 -5.78
C LEU A 291 -7.94 11.46 -4.53
N ALA A 292 -8.59 11.16 -3.42
CA ALA A 292 -8.32 11.80 -2.14
C ALA A 292 -6.89 11.50 -1.64
N ARG A 293 -6.29 10.37 -2.03
CA ARG A 293 -4.89 10.08 -1.68
C ARG A 293 -3.91 10.94 -2.45
N GLU A 294 -4.25 11.27 -3.69
CA GLU A 294 -3.50 12.18 -4.56
C GLU A 294 -3.68 13.62 -4.07
N ASP A 295 -4.92 14.03 -3.78
CA ASP A 295 -5.25 15.37 -3.34
C ASP A 295 -6.13 15.40 -2.06
N PRO A 296 -5.61 15.92 -0.92
CA PRO A 296 -6.36 16.04 0.31
C PRO A 296 -7.58 17.00 0.26
N PHE A 297 -7.75 17.77 -0.81
CA PHE A 297 -8.83 18.76 -0.99
C PHE A 297 -9.67 18.51 -2.25
N VAL A 298 -9.64 17.30 -2.82
CA VAL A 298 -10.58 16.92 -3.88
C VAL A 298 -12.04 16.95 -3.42
N TYR A 299 -12.93 17.39 -4.30
CA TYR A 299 -14.37 17.29 -4.15
C TYR A 299 -14.80 15.82 -4.28
N LEU A 300 -15.32 15.24 -3.19
CA LEU A 300 -15.63 13.81 -3.16
C LEU A 300 -17.00 13.45 -3.75
N GLY A 301 -17.75 14.39 -4.32
CA GLY A 301 -19.09 14.09 -4.84
C GLY A 301 -19.06 13.22 -6.09
N GLY A 302 -19.61 12.01 -5.98
CA GLY A 302 -19.93 11.10 -7.08
C GLY A 302 -19.81 9.62 -6.67
N MET A 303 -20.32 8.73 -7.52
CA MET A 303 -20.25 7.29 -7.30
C MET A 303 -18.90 6.72 -7.73
N PRO A 304 -18.44 5.60 -7.13
CA PRO A 304 -17.35 4.81 -7.68
C PRO A 304 -17.60 4.42 -9.14
N VAL A 305 -16.52 4.23 -9.90
CA VAL A 305 -16.60 3.88 -11.33
C VAL A 305 -15.78 2.63 -11.62
N HIS A 306 -16.22 1.84 -12.60
CA HIS A 306 -15.52 0.66 -13.09
C HIS A 306 -14.83 0.97 -14.42
N ALA A 307 -13.63 1.56 -14.32
CA ALA A 307 -12.80 1.89 -15.47
C ALA A 307 -12.28 0.61 -16.14
N ALA A 308 -12.14 0.63 -17.47
CA ALA A 308 -11.59 -0.50 -18.22
C ALA A 308 -10.45 -0.08 -19.12
N ASP A 309 -9.38 -0.87 -19.12
CA ASP A 309 -8.21 -0.59 -19.94
C ASP A 309 -7.68 -1.84 -20.65
N TRP A 310 -7.26 -1.63 -21.89
CA TRP A 310 -6.23 -2.45 -22.49
C TRP A 310 -4.95 -2.25 -21.68
N PHE A 311 -4.33 -3.35 -21.26
CA PHE A 311 -3.09 -3.28 -20.52
C PHE A 311 -2.02 -4.22 -21.06
N GLY A 312 -0.78 -3.82 -20.85
CA GLY A 312 0.40 -4.66 -21.04
C GLY A 312 1.39 -4.32 -19.94
N SER A 313 1.87 -5.34 -19.23
CA SER A 313 2.79 -5.16 -18.11
C SER A 313 3.98 -6.09 -18.27
N PHE A 314 5.17 -5.56 -18.10
CA PHE A 314 6.43 -6.29 -18.13
C PHE A 314 7.26 -5.93 -16.92
N SER A 315 7.85 -6.92 -16.26
CA SER A 315 8.84 -6.69 -15.21
C SER A 315 9.97 -7.71 -15.31
N VAL A 316 11.18 -7.28 -14.96
CA VAL A 316 12.37 -8.11 -14.97
C VAL A 316 13.29 -7.71 -13.83
N THR A 317 13.87 -8.71 -13.17
CA THR A 317 15.01 -8.54 -12.28
C THR A 317 16.25 -9.19 -12.89
N VAL A 318 17.39 -8.54 -12.80
CA VAL A 318 18.70 -9.05 -13.25
C VAL A 318 19.69 -8.99 -12.09
N LYS A 319 20.46 -10.04 -11.89
CA LYS A 319 21.47 -10.19 -10.84
C LYS A 319 22.86 -10.36 -11.49
N PRO A 320 23.49 -9.28 -12.00
CA PRO A 320 24.79 -9.38 -12.67
C PRO A 320 25.92 -9.82 -11.72
N LEU A 321 25.75 -9.56 -10.42
CA LEU A 321 26.61 -9.99 -9.32
C LEU A 321 25.73 -10.46 -8.16
N THR A 322 26.30 -11.18 -7.18
CA THR A 322 25.57 -11.63 -5.98
C THR A 322 24.97 -10.46 -5.19
N ASP A 323 25.69 -9.35 -5.17
CA ASP A 323 25.40 -8.20 -4.32
C ASP A 323 24.71 -7.07 -5.10
N VAL A 324 24.46 -7.25 -6.40
CA VAL A 324 23.83 -6.24 -7.27
C VAL A 324 22.55 -6.80 -7.87
N ARG A 325 21.46 -6.06 -7.75
CA ARG A 325 20.19 -6.34 -8.42
C ARG A 325 19.77 -5.13 -9.25
N LEU A 326 19.34 -5.40 -10.47
CA LEU A 326 18.74 -4.42 -11.37
C LEU A 326 17.29 -4.82 -11.55
N SER A 327 16.37 -3.87 -11.40
CA SER A 327 14.95 -4.07 -11.68
C SER A 327 14.50 -3.14 -12.79
N SER A 328 13.55 -3.59 -13.59
CA SER A 328 12.85 -2.73 -14.53
C SER A 328 11.42 -3.22 -14.71
N SER A 329 10.48 -2.28 -14.81
CA SER A 329 9.11 -2.55 -15.17
C SER A 329 8.55 -1.50 -16.12
N VAL A 330 7.57 -1.93 -16.91
CA VAL A 330 6.80 -1.10 -17.83
C VAL A 330 5.35 -1.53 -17.71
N ASP A 331 4.43 -0.60 -17.43
CA ASP A 331 2.99 -0.80 -17.40
C ASP A 331 2.31 0.17 -18.36
N TYR A 332 1.72 -0.37 -19.41
CA TYR A 332 0.94 0.38 -20.39
C TYR A 332 -0.56 0.22 -20.07
N ARG A 333 -1.31 1.32 -20.17
CA ARG A 333 -2.77 1.34 -20.03
C ARG A 333 -3.39 2.21 -21.11
N LYS A 334 -4.50 1.76 -21.66
CA LYS A 334 -5.34 2.59 -22.54
C LYS A 334 -6.80 2.30 -22.33
N THR A 335 -7.60 3.34 -22.14
CA THR A 335 -9.05 3.22 -21.94
C THR A 335 -9.69 2.39 -23.04
N ALA A 336 -10.59 1.50 -22.62
CA ALA A 336 -11.29 0.57 -23.47
C ALA A 336 -12.81 0.74 -23.30
N PHE A 337 -13.54 0.65 -24.41
CA PHE A 337 -15.00 0.65 -24.45
C PHE A 337 -15.65 1.87 -23.76
N ASP A 338 -15.03 3.04 -23.89
CA ASP A 338 -15.51 4.32 -23.32
C ASP A 338 -15.70 4.29 -21.79
N ARG A 339 -15.07 3.33 -21.10
CA ARG A 339 -15.07 3.21 -19.63
C ARG A 339 -13.91 4.01 -19.05
N ALA A 340 -14.09 5.34 -19.08
CA ALA A 340 -13.13 6.35 -18.66
C ALA A 340 -12.69 6.23 -17.19
N TYR A 341 -11.57 6.86 -16.87
CA TYR A 341 -10.93 6.86 -15.56
C TYR A 341 -11.19 8.18 -14.82
N PRO A 342 -11.41 8.17 -13.48
CA PRO A 342 -11.59 9.40 -12.72
C PRO A 342 -10.27 10.14 -12.57
N VAL A 343 -10.26 11.42 -12.92
CA VAL A 343 -9.07 12.27 -12.95
C VAL A 343 -9.38 13.61 -12.31
N LEU A 344 -8.42 14.16 -11.58
CA LEU A 344 -8.54 15.50 -11.05
C LEU A 344 -8.58 16.54 -12.21
N THR A 345 -9.09 17.75 -11.98
CA THR A 345 -9.07 18.88 -12.94
C THR A 345 -8.51 20.17 -12.35
N ASP A 346 -7.97 21.08 -13.18
CA ASP A 346 -7.51 22.42 -12.75
C ASP A 346 -8.61 23.38 -12.24
N ALA A 347 -9.87 22.94 -12.26
CA ALA A 347 -11.01 23.69 -11.76
C ALA A 347 -11.25 23.48 -10.25
N PHE A 348 -11.69 24.54 -9.59
CA PHE A 348 -12.06 24.51 -8.17
C PHE A 348 -13.57 24.74 -8.01
N THR A 349 -14.15 24.05 -7.03
CA THR A 349 -15.52 24.30 -6.55
C THR A 349 -15.62 25.66 -5.85
N PRO A 350 -16.83 26.22 -5.63
CA PRO A 350 -17.00 27.45 -4.86
C PRO A 350 -16.39 27.42 -3.45
N ASP A 351 -16.31 26.23 -2.84
CA ASP A 351 -15.68 25.97 -1.54
C ASP A 351 -14.18 25.59 -1.64
N GLN A 352 -13.53 25.90 -2.77
CA GLN A 352 -12.08 25.72 -3.00
C GLN A 352 -11.60 24.26 -2.88
N ARG A 353 -12.46 23.30 -3.26
CA ARG A 353 -12.07 21.91 -3.47
C ARG A 353 -11.76 21.68 -4.94
N VAL A 354 -10.81 20.80 -5.18
CA VAL A 354 -10.41 20.41 -6.53
C VAL A 354 -11.51 19.57 -7.19
N PHE A 355 -11.97 19.95 -8.38
CA PHE A 355 -12.90 19.13 -9.14
C PHE A 355 -12.21 17.90 -9.74
N TRP A 356 -13.01 16.90 -10.08
CA TRP A 356 -12.58 15.74 -10.85
C TRP A 356 -13.60 15.46 -11.96
N THR A 357 -13.18 14.70 -12.97
CA THR A 357 -14.00 14.29 -14.11
C THR A 357 -13.63 12.89 -14.58
N LEU A 358 -14.36 12.35 -15.56
CA LEU A 358 -14.00 11.12 -16.24
C LEU A 358 -13.30 11.44 -17.55
N ALA A 359 -12.10 10.88 -17.75
CA ALA A 359 -11.32 11.06 -18.97
C ALA A 359 -10.79 9.73 -19.50
N ASP A 360 -10.66 9.65 -20.82
CA ASP A 360 -9.89 8.58 -21.45
C ASP A 360 -8.42 8.74 -21.07
N ARG A 361 -7.76 7.60 -20.82
CA ARG A 361 -6.34 7.54 -20.48
C ARG A 361 -5.54 6.77 -21.51
N GLU A 362 -4.31 7.21 -21.74
CA GLU A 362 -3.28 6.42 -22.38
C GLU A 362 -1.97 6.61 -21.61
N SER A 363 -1.66 5.71 -20.68
CA SER A 363 -0.50 5.83 -19.80
C SER A 363 0.58 4.80 -20.08
N LEU A 364 1.83 5.21 -19.88
CA LEU A 364 2.99 4.33 -19.91
C LEU A 364 3.87 4.63 -18.70
N VAL A 365 3.70 3.81 -17.67
CA VAL A 365 4.46 3.91 -16.42
C VAL A 365 5.71 3.05 -16.56
N VAL A 366 6.87 3.64 -16.30
CA VAL A 366 8.18 2.97 -16.34
C VAL A 366 8.84 3.09 -14.99
N ALA A 367 9.39 1.98 -14.49
CA ALA A 367 10.28 2.01 -13.35
C ALA A 367 11.59 1.28 -13.66
N ALA A 368 12.69 1.75 -13.09
CA ALA A 368 13.99 1.10 -13.18
C ALA A 368 14.74 1.31 -11.87
N GLY A 369 15.44 0.29 -11.40
CA GLY A 369 16.14 0.32 -10.12
C GLY A 369 17.47 -0.40 -10.15
N ILE A 370 18.39 0.07 -9.31
CA ILE A 370 19.67 -0.55 -9.01
C ILE A 370 19.76 -0.66 -7.49
N MET A 371 19.99 -1.87 -7.00
CA MET A 371 20.24 -2.13 -5.60
C MET A 371 21.60 -2.82 -5.46
N TYR A 372 22.45 -2.28 -4.61
CA TYR A 372 23.68 -2.89 -4.14
C TYR A 372 23.56 -3.18 -2.65
N THR A 373 23.95 -4.38 -2.22
CA THR A 373 23.96 -4.80 -0.81
C THR A 373 25.32 -5.38 -0.46
N GLY A 374 26.20 -4.57 0.13
CA GLY A 374 27.48 -5.00 0.67
C GLY A 374 27.44 -5.23 2.20
N GLU A 375 28.56 -5.68 2.76
CA GLU A 375 28.70 -5.96 4.21
C GLU A 375 28.67 -4.72 5.12
N LEU A 376 28.97 -3.54 4.57
CA LEU A 376 29.07 -2.29 5.33
C LEU A 376 27.98 -1.29 4.95
N PHE A 377 27.52 -1.35 3.70
CA PHE A 377 26.58 -0.39 3.17
C PHE A 377 25.75 -0.99 2.05
N SER A 378 24.56 -0.43 1.87
CA SER A 378 23.68 -0.67 0.75
C SER A 378 23.37 0.64 0.05
N VAL A 379 23.19 0.56 -1.27
CA VAL A 379 22.71 1.67 -2.09
C VAL A 379 21.54 1.18 -2.90
N GLU A 380 20.44 1.91 -2.84
CA GLU A 380 19.30 1.74 -3.72
C GLU A 380 19.11 3.02 -4.52
N THR A 381 18.93 2.89 -5.82
CA THR A 381 18.62 4.02 -6.71
C THR A 381 17.53 3.57 -7.65
N GLY A 382 16.44 4.32 -7.70
CA GLY A 382 15.31 4.06 -8.58
C GLY A 382 14.94 5.28 -9.39
N TYR A 383 14.32 5.01 -10.53
CA TYR A 383 13.58 5.96 -11.33
C TYR A 383 12.17 5.40 -11.50
N HIS A 384 11.17 6.26 -11.35
CA HIS A 384 9.79 6.01 -11.67
C HIS A 384 9.29 7.15 -12.56
N GLY A 385 8.47 6.87 -13.56
CA GLY A 385 7.69 7.93 -14.16
C GLY A 385 6.73 7.51 -15.25
N GLU A 386 5.93 8.47 -15.68
CA GLU A 386 4.86 8.32 -16.67
C GLU A 386 5.18 9.11 -17.95
N LEU A 387 5.15 8.45 -19.11
CA LEU A 387 5.66 9.00 -20.37
C LEU A 387 4.59 9.43 -21.39
N MET A 388 3.31 9.12 -21.15
CA MET A 388 2.21 9.35 -22.10
C MET A 388 1.18 10.33 -21.54
N ASP A 389 -0.12 10.14 -21.78
CA ASP A 389 -1.17 11.11 -21.44
C ASP A 389 -1.13 11.48 -19.96
N GLU A 390 -1.25 12.78 -19.73
CA GLU A 390 -1.25 13.37 -18.41
C GLU A 390 -2.68 13.40 -17.87
N LEU A 391 -2.96 12.58 -16.87
CA LEU A 391 -4.16 12.72 -16.07
C LEU A 391 -3.79 13.34 -14.73
N TRP A 392 -3.42 14.62 -14.81
CA TRP A 392 -2.96 15.53 -13.75
C TRP A 392 -2.17 14.89 -12.59
N ALA A 393 -0.85 15.12 -12.60
CA ALA A 393 0.02 14.94 -11.45
C ALA A 393 0.85 16.23 -11.24
N SER A 394 1.28 16.50 -9.99
CA SER A 394 2.19 17.64 -9.74
C SER A 394 3.61 17.39 -10.30
N HIS A 395 3.94 16.12 -10.51
CA HIS A 395 5.14 15.62 -11.17
C HIS A 395 4.87 14.21 -11.70
N LEU A 396 5.49 13.87 -12.82
CA LEU A 396 5.39 12.58 -13.53
C LEU A 396 6.66 11.75 -13.38
N HIS A 397 7.76 12.34 -12.92
CA HIS A 397 9.04 11.69 -12.79
C HIS A 397 9.57 11.77 -11.36
N GLU A 398 10.11 10.67 -10.86
CA GLU A 398 10.75 10.58 -9.56
C GLU A 398 12.06 9.80 -9.68
N VAL A 399 13.13 10.33 -9.08
CA VAL A 399 14.39 9.63 -8.87
C VAL A 399 14.65 9.52 -7.38
N ASN A 400 14.64 8.30 -6.85
CA ASN A 400 14.91 8.03 -5.44
C ASN A 400 16.30 7.43 -5.26
N VAL A 401 17.03 7.89 -4.25
CA VAL A 401 18.35 7.37 -3.85
C VAL A 401 18.34 7.15 -2.34
N THR A 402 18.62 5.92 -1.92
CA THR A 402 18.79 5.55 -0.51
C THR A 402 20.17 4.97 -0.31
N VAL A 403 20.91 5.51 0.66
CA VAL A 403 22.20 4.97 1.09
C VAL A 403 22.11 4.62 2.55
N SER A 404 22.33 3.35 2.89
CA SER A 404 22.31 2.88 4.27
C SER A 404 23.69 2.34 4.63
N VAL A 405 24.19 2.69 5.81
CA VAL A 405 25.46 2.21 6.36
C VAL A 405 25.16 1.56 7.70
N HIS A 406 25.73 0.38 7.93
CA HIS A 406 25.49 -0.40 9.14
C HIS A 406 26.81 -0.89 9.74
N ASP A 407 26.78 -1.11 11.05
CA ASP A 407 27.88 -1.71 11.76
C ASP A 407 28.06 -3.19 11.33
N PRO A 408 29.24 -3.58 10.80
CA PRO A 408 29.51 -4.93 10.32
C PRO A 408 29.64 -5.97 11.45
N ALA A 409 29.62 -5.53 12.71
CA ALA A 409 29.66 -6.44 13.85
C ALA A 409 28.49 -7.44 13.81
N PRO A 410 28.66 -8.67 14.34
CA PRO A 410 27.58 -9.68 14.42
C PRO A 410 26.31 -9.19 15.13
N ARG A 411 26.45 -8.15 15.96
CA ARG A 411 25.36 -7.36 16.49
C ARG A 411 25.64 -5.90 16.15
N SER A 412 24.89 -5.35 15.21
CA SER A 412 25.06 -3.96 14.80
C SER A 412 24.74 -3.00 15.95
N PHE A 413 25.70 -2.17 16.35
CA PHE A 413 25.48 -1.16 17.39
C PHE A 413 24.81 0.10 16.86
N TRP A 414 24.96 0.37 15.57
CA TRP A 414 24.42 1.54 14.91
C TRP A 414 24.08 1.27 13.44
N ALA A 415 23.21 2.10 12.90
CA ALA A 415 22.92 2.21 11.48
C ALA A 415 22.65 3.68 11.14
N ALA A 416 22.95 4.08 9.91
CA ALA A 416 22.62 5.39 9.38
C ALA A 416 22.04 5.24 7.98
N GLU A 417 21.13 6.12 7.60
CA GLU A 417 20.49 6.13 6.30
C GLU A 417 20.35 7.57 5.80
N ALA A 418 20.62 7.78 4.53
CA ALA A 418 20.34 9.01 3.82
C ALA A 418 19.42 8.72 2.64
N THR A 419 18.38 9.53 2.48
CA THR A 419 17.41 9.43 1.38
C THR A 419 17.38 10.73 0.59
N LEU A 420 17.26 10.64 -0.72
CA LEU A 420 17.06 11.76 -1.63
C LEU A 420 16.03 11.37 -2.68
N VAL A 421 14.99 12.20 -2.83
CA VAL A 421 13.98 12.07 -3.88
C VAL A 421 13.99 13.35 -4.71
N VAL A 422 14.23 13.21 -6.00
CA VAL A 422 14.25 14.32 -6.98
C VAL A 422 13.10 14.15 -7.94
N MET A 423 12.31 15.21 -8.12
CA MET A 423 11.21 15.28 -9.08
C MET A 423 11.65 16.22 -10.21
N PRO A 424 12.34 15.73 -11.26
CA PRO A 424 13.09 16.56 -12.21
C PRO A 424 12.22 17.46 -13.09
N ASP A 425 10.92 17.18 -13.14
CA ASP A 425 9.87 17.90 -13.85
C ASP A 425 9.02 18.78 -12.93
N SER A 426 9.36 18.84 -11.64
CA SER A 426 8.78 19.77 -10.67
C SER A 426 9.74 20.95 -10.41
N ASP A 427 9.17 22.12 -10.13
CA ASP A 427 9.91 23.27 -9.59
C ASP A 427 10.19 23.14 -8.08
N GLU A 428 9.69 22.09 -7.44
CA GLU A 428 9.91 21.82 -6.01
C GLU A 428 11.36 21.43 -5.68
N LEU A 429 11.84 21.82 -4.50
CA LEU A 429 13.09 21.31 -3.95
C LEU A 429 13.06 19.78 -3.82
N PRO A 430 14.20 19.07 -3.99
CA PRO A 430 14.29 17.65 -3.68
C PRO A 430 13.88 17.34 -2.22
N ARG A 431 13.34 16.16 -1.97
CA ARG A 431 13.05 15.69 -0.62
C ARG A 431 14.28 14.95 -0.10
N ALA A 432 14.91 15.48 0.94
CA ALA A 432 16.12 14.91 1.52
C ALA A 432 15.89 14.50 2.97
N GLY A 433 16.30 13.28 3.32
CA GLY A 433 16.22 12.74 4.67
C GLY A 433 17.56 12.18 5.16
N LEU A 434 17.75 12.21 6.48
CA LEU A 434 18.88 11.60 7.16
C LEU A 434 18.40 10.96 8.46
N SER A 435 18.72 9.70 8.70
CA SER A 435 18.44 9.05 9.98
C SER A 435 19.67 8.33 10.54
N GLY A 436 19.74 8.29 11.86
CA GLY A 436 20.74 7.56 12.63
C GLY A 436 20.06 6.76 13.74
N ARG A 437 20.39 5.47 13.83
CA ARG A 437 19.84 4.53 14.80
C ARG A 437 20.95 3.93 15.64
N VAL A 438 20.70 3.77 16.94
CA VAL A 438 21.60 3.08 17.87
C VAL A 438 20.85 2.02 18.68
N TYR A 439 21.56 0.96 19.06
CA TYR A 439 21.03 -0.20 19.78
C TYR A 439 21.63 -0.33 21.19
N PRO A 440 21.22 0.51 22.16
CA PRO A 440 21.79 0.50 23.50
C PRO A 440 21.55 -0.82 24.26
N LEU A 441 20.46 -1.52 23.98
CA LEU A 441 20.12 -2.84 24.55
C LEU A 441 19.61 -3.77 23.43
N PRO A 442 19.63 -5.11 23.58
CA PRO A 442 19.23 -6.03 22.50
C PRO A 442 17.83 -5.79 21.96
N ARG A 443 16.92 -5.28 22.80
CA ARG A 443 15.51 -5.06 22.50
C ARG A 443 15.09 -3.59 22.54
N LEU A 444 16.06 -2.68 22.42
CA LEU A 444 15.83 -1.24 22.41
C LEU A 444 16.63 -0.61 21.27
N SER A 445 15.93 0.11 20.40
CA SER A 445 16.56 1.01 19.43
C SER A 445 16.10 2.44 19.64
N VAL A 446 17.01 3.39 19.42
CA VAL A 446 16.73 4.83 19.44
C VAL A 446 17.13 5.39 18.08
N THR A 447 16.22 6.14 17.45
CA THR A 447 16.41 6.72 16.11
C THR A 447 16.25 8.24 16.18
N LEU A 448 17.21 8.96 15.61
CA LEU A 448 17.08 10.38 15.27
C LEU A 448 16.95 10.49 13.76
N ALA A 449 15.89 11.12 13.27
CA ALA A 449 15.61 11.31 11.86
C ALA A 449 15.37 12.79 11.55
N PHE A 450 15.85 13.20 10.40
CA PHE A 450 15.62 14.48 9.76
C PHE A 450 14.85 14.19 8.47
N GLU A 451 13.64 14.72 8.35
CA GLU A 451 12.71 14.43 7.25
C GLU A 451 12.48 15.70 6.43
N ASP A 452 12.72 15.60 5.12
CA ASP A 452 12.56 16.67 4.13
C ASP A 452 13.21 17.99 4.55
N ILE A 453 14.53 17.99 4.79
CA ILE A 453 15.23 19.12 5.42
C ILE A 453 15.45 20.35 4.53
N LEU A 454 15.42 20.19 3.21
CA LEU A 454 15.84 21.28 2.30
C LEU A 454 14.97 22.54 2.41
N PRO A 455 13.62 22.47 2.47
CA PRO A 455 12.79 23.65 2.65
C PRO A 455 13.19 24.49 3.87
N SER A 456 13.53 23.85 5.00
CA SER A 456 14.02 24.57 6.19
C SER A 456 15.40 25.19 6.05
N LEU A 457 16.28 24.65 5.20
CA LEU A 457 17.61 25.20 4.96
C LEU A 457 17.59 26.40 4.01
N PHE A 458 16.63 26.43 3.09
CA PHE A 458 16.48 27.48 2.07
C PHE A 458 15.36 28.50 2.39
N ASP A 459 14.68 28.38 3.53
CA ASP A 459 13.54 29.22 3.94
C ASP A 459 12.37 29.19 2.93
N GLU A 460 12.10 27.99 2.41
CA GLU A 460 11.02 27.70 1.47
C GLU A 460 9.88 26.92 2.15
N VAL A 461 8.69 26.95 1.54
CA VAL A 461 7.49 26.27 2.03
C VAL A 461 6.91 25.42 0.92
N ARG A 462 6.65 24.13 1.21
CA ARG A 462 5.91 23.26 0.30
C ARG A 462 4.42 23.49 0.41
N MET A 463 3.76 23.58 -0.74
CA MET A 463 2.32 23.80 -0.85
C MET A 463 1.67 22.72 -1.70
N ILE A 464 0.50 22.26 -1.30
CA ILE A 464 -0.42 21.50 -2.14
C ILE A 464 -1.51 22.48 -2.61
N ASN A 465 -1.61 22.65 -3.93
CA ASN A 465 -2.54 23.55 -4.63
C ASN A 465 -2.54 25.00 -4.11
N ASP A 466 -1.42 25.51 -3.61
CA ASP A 466 -1.33 26.83 -2.96
C ASP A 466 -2.27 27.05 -1.76
N LEU A 467 -2.96 26.01 -1.31
CA LEU A 467 -3.94 26.05 -0.24
C LEU A 467 -3.39 25.45 1.05
N TYR A 468 -2.66 24.34 0.95
CA TYR A 468 -2.21 23.57 2.11
C TYR A 468 -0.70 23.54 2.22
N ARG A 469 -0.16 23.81 3.41
CA ARG A 469 1.28 23.60 3.66
C ARG A 469 1.56 22.14 3.92
N GLU A 470 2.41 21.55 3.09
CA GLU A 470 2.88 20.20 3.32
C GLU A 470 3.94 20.17 4.44
N ARG A 471 3.90 19.12 5.28
CA ARG A 471 4.91 18.88 6.29
C ARG A 471 6.29 18.75 5.63
N SER A 472 7.19 19.63 6.01
CA SER A 472 8.59 19.63 5.59
C SER A 472 9.51 20.11 6.73
N GLY A 473 10.79 19.78 6.65
CA GLY A 473 11.80 20.31 7.54
C GLY A 473 11.72 19.81 8.98
N SER A 474 11.34 18.56 9.18
CA SER A 474 11.05 18.04 10.52
C SER A 474 12.17 17.20 11.11
N VAL A 475 12.30 17.23 12.43
CA VAL A 475 13.23 16.39 13.20
C VAL A 475 12.41 15.48 14.09
N LEU A 476 12.71 14.18 14.09
CA LEU A 476 12.03 13.15 14.87
C LEU A 476 13.04 12.38 15.72
N LEU A 477 12.77 12.26 17.02
CA LEU A 477 13.44 11.36 17.94
C LEU A 477 12.44 10.27 18.36
N SER A 478 12.77 9.01 18.13
CA SER A 478 11.93 7.87 18.49
C SER A 478 12.70 6.76 19.20
N ALA A 479 12.00 5.99 20.03
CA ALA A 479 12.50 4.78 20.67
C ALA A 479 11.55 3.62 20.38
N ARG A 480 12.11 2.44 20.05
CA ARG A 480 11.36 1.18 19.81
C ARG A 480 11.84 0.10 20.76
N PHE A 481 10.90 -0.52 21.47
CA PHE A 481 11.10 -1.64 22.40
C PHE A 481 10.53 -2.91 21.80
N GLU A 482 11.27 -4.01 21.85
CA GLU A 482 10.82 -5.35 21.46
C GLU A 482 10.60 -6.20 22.72
N PHE A 483 9.60 -7.08 22.75
CA PHE A 483 9.35 -7.96 23.91
C PHE A 483 8.95 -9.38 23.54
#